data_AF-A0A4R5P4Z0-F1
#
_entry.id   AF-A0A4R5P4Z0-F1
#
_cell.length_a   1.000
_cell.length_b   1.000
_cell.length_c   1.000
_cell.angle_alpha   90.00
_cell.angle_beta   90.00
_cell.angle_gamma   90.00
#
_symmetry.space_group_name_H-M   'P 1'
#
loop_
_entity.id
_entity.type
_entity.pdbx_description
1 polymer ?
#
loop_
_entity_poly.entity_id
_entity_poly.type
_entity_poly.pdbx_seq_one_letter_code
_entity_poly.pdbx_strand_id
1 'polypeptide(L)'
;MADQMMMDFEPEVTAAREAAIAERDAAFDALVITVELTVAEAREQDLWFNGADHDRISVLVCPACGDYEPNELLMSSNHGINRFHIAKQPDGTWANSGRYYGRDWCLALALTSTHASQGLHTLHSGQTRMISRLRPEIRARFEELVAQSTARRESMETNTEDGGLK
;
A
#
# COMPACT_ATOMS: atom_id res chain seq x y z
N MET A 1 -40.34 0.39 -26.44
CA MET A 1 -39.09 1.07 -26.03
C MET A 1 -39.45 1.91 -24.82
N ALA A 2 -39.37 1.36 -23.61
CA ALA A 2 -39.67 2.11 -22.40
C ALA A 2 -38.39 2.83 -21.99
N ASP A 3 -38.29 4.10 -22.39
CA ASP A 3 -37.27 5.03 -21.92
C ASP A 3 -37.65 5.37 -20.47
N GLN A 4 -37.05 4.63 -19.54
CA GLN A 4 -37.34 4.74 -18.13
C GLN A 4 -36.64 6.00 -17.62
N MET A 5 -37.36 7.12 -17.58
CA MET A 5 -36.90 8.37 -16.96
C MET A 5 -36.52 8.08 -15.51
N MET A 6 -35.22 7.95 -15.24
CA MET A 6 -34.65 7.97 -13.90
C MET A 6 -34.75 9.40 -13.37
N MET A 7 -35.91 9.78 -12.84
CA MET A 7 -36.05 11.02 -12.08
C MET A 7 -35.25 10.89 -10.79
N ASP A 8 -34.28 11.79 -10.62
CA ASP A 8 -33.61 11.99 -9.35
C ASP A 8 -34.53 12.79 -8.42
N PHE A 9 -35.03 12.13 -7.37
CA PHE A 9 -35.94 12.74 -6.40
C PHE A 9 -35.20 13.57 -5.34
N GLU A 10 -33.86 13.51 -5.29
CA GLU A 10 -33.03 14.24 -4.32
C GLU A 10 -31.75 14.80 -4.99
N PRO A 11 -31.88 15.73 -5.96
CA PRO A 11 -30.75 16.21 -6.76
C PRO A 11 -29.64 16.86 -5.93
N GLU A 12 -29.97 17.48 -4.80
CA GLU A 12 -28.98 18.05 -3.88
C GLU A 12 -28.15 16.96 -3.17
N VAL A 13 -28.77 15.84 -2.80
CA VAL A 13 -28.09 14.70 -2.17
C VAL A 13 -27.20 14.00 -3.17
N THR A 14 -27.68 13.80 -4.41
CA THR A 14 -26.88 13.23 -5.50
C THR A 14 -25.66 14.11 -5.80
N ALA A 15 -25.86 15.43 -5.98
CA ALA A 15 -24.76 16.35 -6.25
C ALA A 15 -23.73 16.38 -5.12
N ALA A 16 -24.16 16.39 -3.86
CA ALA A 16 -23.25 16.33 -2.71
C ALA A 16 -22.46 15.01 -2.67
N ARG A 17 -23.09 13.89 -3.00
CA ARG A 17 -22.44 12.57 -3.06
C ARG A 17 -21.41 12.50 -4.20
N GLU A 18 -21.76 13.01 -5.37
CA GLU A 18 -20.84 13.08 -6.53
C GLU A 18 -19.63 13.96 -6.23
N ALA A 19 -19.85 15.12 -5.60
CA ALA A 19 -18.77 16.00 -5.16
C ALA A 19 -17.83 15.30 -4.15
N ALA A 20 -18.39 14.56 -3.19
CA ALA A 20 -17.60 13.82 -2.21
C ALA A 20 -16.79 12.67 -2.86
N ILE A 21 -17.37 11.97 -3.85
CA ILE A 21 -16.66 10.95 -4.63
C ILE A 21 -15.52 11.60 -5.44
N ALA A 22 -15.78 12.72 -6.11
CA ALA A 22 -14.76 13.42 -6.89
C ALA A 22 -13.61 13.94 -6.02
N GLU A 23 -13.91 14.50 -4.84
CA GLU A 23 -12.88 14.95 -3.89
C GLU A 23 -12.02 13.78 -3.42
N ARG A 24 -12.64 12.66 -3.07
CA ARG A 24 -11.94 11.44 -2.67
C ARG A 24 -11.07 10.92 -3.80
N ASP A 25 -11.61 10.73 -5.00
CA ASP A 25 -10.86 10.18 -6.13
C ASP A 25 -9.66 11.09 -6.50
N ALA A 26 -9.84 12.42 -6.47
CA ALA A 26 -8.73 13.37 -6.64
C ALA A 26 -7.66 13.24 -5.54
N ALA A 27 -8.07 12.99 -4.30
CA ALA A 27 -7.14 12.75 -3.20
C ALA A 27 -6.40 11.41 -3.34
N PHE A 28 -7.04 10.38 -3.89
CA PHE A 28 -6.38 9.11 -4.20
C PHE A 28 -5.31 9.31 -5.28
N ASP A 29 -5.65 9.98 -6.37
CA ASP A 29 -4.72 10.22 -7.48
C ASP A 29 -3.53 11.09 -7.06
N ALA A 30 -3.73 12.00 -6.10
CA ALA A 30 -2.64 12.77 -5.49
C ALA A 30 -1.77 11.94 -4.54
N LEU A 31 -2.32 10.91 -3.92
CA LEU A 31 -1.62 10.04 -2.97
C LEU A 31 -0.86 8.90 -3.67
N VAL A 32 -1.50 8.24 -4.64
CA VAL A 32 -0.95 7.13 -5.42
C VAL A 32 -0.62 7.66 -6.81
N ILE A 33 0.64 8.10 -6.97
CA ILE A 33 1.07 8.68 -8.24
C ILE A 33 1.05 7.63 -9.35
N THR A 34 0.58 8.03 -10.52
CA THR A 34 0.71 7.24 -11.75
C THR A 34 1.97 7.69 -12.48
N VAL A 35 2.80 6.74 -12.88
CA VAL A 35 3.99 7.00 -13.70
C VAL A 35 3.96 6.17 -14.96
N GLU A 36 4.60 6.67 -16.01
CA GLU A 36 4.70 6.01 -17.30
C GLU A 36 6.09 5.40 -17.46
N LEU A 37 6.14 4.09 -17.67
CA LEU A 37 7.36 3.32 -17.91
C LEU A 37 7.32 2.71 -19.32
N THR A 38 8.48 2.45 -19.90
CA THR A 38 8.60 1.52 -21.02
C THR A 38 8.45 0.07 -20.53
N VAL A 39 8.11 -0.85 -21.42
CA VAL A 39 8.08 -2.29 -21.07
C VAL A 39 9.43 -2.81 -20.57
N ALA A 40 10.55 -2.29 -21.09
CA ALA A 40 11.88 -2.62 -20.61
C ALA A 40 12.10 -2.14 -19.15
N GLU A 41 11.80 -0.87 -18.86
CA GLU A 41 11.89 -0.31 -17.50
C GLU A 41 10.99 -1.06 -16.52
N ALA A 42 9.79 -1.46 -16.93
CA ALA A 42 8.89 -2.24 -16.10
C ALA A 42 9.46 -3.61 -15.74
N ARG A 43 10.09 -4.31 -16.70
CA ARG A 43 10.78 -5.59 -16.46
C ARG A 43 11.98 -5.45 -15.51
N GLU A 44 12.71 -4.32 -15.57
CA GLU A 44 13.79 -4.03 -14.60
C GLU A 44 13.26 -3.86 -13.16
N GLN A 45 11.99 -3.49 -13.02
CA GLN A 45 11.26 -3.45 -11.75
C GLN A 45 10.54 -4.77 -11.42
N ASP A 46 10.86 -5.87 -12.11
CA ASP A 46 10.23 -7.19 -11.94
C ASP A 46 8.72 -7.20 -12.25
N LEU A 47 8.22 -6.23 -13.05
CA LEU A 47 6.83 -6.20 -13.52
C LEU A 47 6.69 -6.91 -14.86
N TRP A 48 5.64 -7.73 -15.00
CA TRP A 48 5.41 -8.49 -16.22
C TRP A 48 4.30 -7.89 -17.09
N PHE A 49 4.66 -7.51 -18.31
CA PHE A 49 3.75 -6.98 -19.31
C PHE A 49 4.03 -7.57 -20.70
N ASN A 50 2.97 -7.70 -21.49
CA ASN A 50 3.05 -8.10 -22.89
C ASN A 50 3.16 -6.84 -23.76
N GLY A 51 4.26 -6.66 -24.48
CA GLY A 51 4.49 -5.50 -25.34
C GLY A 51 5.94 -5.42 -25.83
N ALA A 52 6.20 -4.50 -26.75
CA ALA A 52 7.53 -4.16 -27.22
C ALA A 52 8.21 -3.17 -26.27
N ASP A 53 9.55 -3.16 -26.24
CA ASP A 53 10.32 -2.36 -25.27
C ASP A 53 10.15 -0.84 -25.42
N HIS A 54 9.56 -0.36 -26.53
CA HIS A 54 9.23 1.05 -26.73
C HIS A 54 7.79 1.40 -26.33
N ASP A 55 6.94 0.40 -26.04
CA ASP A 55 5.58 0.63 -25.58
C ASP A 55 5.60 1.24 -24.18
N ARG A 56 4.74 2.24 -23.96
CA ARG A 56 4.58 2.94 -22.68
C ARG A 56 3.41 2.34 -21.93
N ILE A 57 3.59 2.14 -20.63
CA ILE A 57 2.60 1.59 -19.72
C ILE A 57 2.46 2.49 -18.49
N SER A 58 1.23 2.68 -18.04
CA SER A 58 0.91 3.37 -16.79
C SER A 58 1.01 2.39 -15.62
N VAL A 59 1.74 2.75 -14.58
CA VAL A 59 1.80 2.01 -13.32
C VAL A 59 1.55 2.93 -12.14
N LEU A 60 0.97 2.38 -11.08
CA LEU A 60 0.73 3.06 -9.81
C LEU A 60 1.94 2.88 -8.90
N VAL A 61 2.30 3.91 -8.13
CA VAL A 61 3.40 3.84 -7.16
C VAL A 61 2.84 3.93 -5.75
N CYS A 62 3.17 2.95 -4.91
CA CYS A 62 2.78 2.95 -3.51
C CYS A 62 3.50 4.09 -2.77
N PRO A 63 2.78 5.03 -2.14
CA PRO A 63 3.41 6.18 -1.49
C PRO A 63 4.25 5.82 -0.26
N ALA A 64 4.06 4.64 0.33
CA ALA A 64 4.84 4.18 1.47
C ALA A 64 6.13 3.49 1.04
N CYS A 65 6.03 2.42 0.27
CA CYS A 65 7.20 1.59 -0.06
C CYS A 65 7.85 1.94 -1.40
N GLY A 66 7.23 2.80 -2.22
CA GLY A 66 7.73 3.19 -3.54
C GLY A 66 7.68 2.08 -4.58
N ASP A 67 6.97 0.98 -4.28
CA ASP A 67 6.84 -0.16 -5.19
C ASP A 67 5.73 0.07 -6.21
N TYR A 68 5.81 -0.64 -7.33
CA TYR A 68 4.95 -0.42 -8.48
C TYR A 68 3.84 -1.46 -8.57
N GLU A 69 2.65 -1.05 -9.00
CA GLU A 69 1.54 -1.95 -9.34
C GLU A 69 0.89 -1.56 -10.66
N PRO A 70 0.46 -2.52 -11.49
CA PRO A 70 -0.11 -2.24 -12.80
C PRO A 70 -1.54 -1.67 -12.74
N ASN A 71 -2.22 -1.80 -11.59
CA ASN A 71 -3.59 -1.34 -11.42
C ASN A 71 -3.97 -1.23 -9.94
N GLU A 72 -5.11 -0.59 -9.69
CA GLU A 72 -5.60 -0.35 -8.34
C GLU A 72 -6.00 -1.63 -7.60
N LEU A 73 -6.43 -2.68 -8.31
CA LEU A 73 -6.74 -3.96 -7.67
C LEU A 73 -5.50 -4.51 -6.96
N LEU A 74 -4.35 -4.53 -7.63
CA LEU A 74 -3.10 -5.00 -7.04
C LEU A 74 -2.55 -4.01 -5.99
N MET A 75 -2.68 -2.70 -6.20
CA MET A 75 -2.40 -1.70 -5.16
C MET A 75 -3.20 -1.95 -3.87
N SER A 76 -4.48 -2.29 -4.02
CA SER A 76 -5.37 -2.61 -2.91
C SER A 76 -4.97 -3.91 -2.24
N SER A 77 -4.69 -4.96 -2.99
CA SER A 77 -4.39 -6.29 -2.46
C SER A 77 -3.01 -6.40 -1.82
N ASN A 78 -1.98 -5.79 -2.43
CA ASN A 78 -0.60 -5.95 -2.00
C ASN A 78 -0.16 -4.86 -1.02
N HIS A 79 -0.68 -3.63 -1.19
CA HIS A 79 -0.31 -2.49 -0.35
C HIS A 79 -1.41 -2.05 0.61
N GLY A 80 -2.64 -2.54 0.43
CA GLY A 80 -3.78 -2.12 1.24
C GLY A 80 -4.29 -0.73 0.87
N ILE A 81 -3.99 -0.22 -0.33
CA ILE A 81 -4.32 1.15 -0.75
C ILE A 81 -5.38 1.14 -1.85
N ASN A 82 -6.53 1.78 -1.61
CA ASN A 82 -7.68 1.77 -2.52
C ASN A 82 -8.44 3.09 -2.39
N ARG A 83 -8.98 3.63 -3.51
CA ARG A 83 -9.76 4.87 -3.52
C ARG A 83 -10.98 4.82 -2.61
N PHE A 84 -11.64 3.67 -2.50
CA PHE A 84 -12.82 3.51 -1.66
C PHE A 84 -12.51 3.52 -0.17
N HIS A 85 -11.24 3.30 0.19
CA HIS A 85 -10.78 3.23 1.57
C HIS A 85 -9.86 4.39 1.92
N ILE A 86 -9.89 5.51 1.22
CA ILE A 86 -9.23 6.74 1.72
C ILE A 86 -10.25 7.65 2.39
N ALA A 87 -9.82 8.27 3.49
CA ALA A 87 -10.62 9.20 4.27
C ALA A 87 -9.80 10.44 4.63
N LYS A 88 -10.50 11.56 4.68
CA LYS A 88 -9.99 12.83 5.16
C LYS A 88 -9.81 12.76 6.68
N GLN A 89 -8.60 13.04 7.14
CA GLN A 89 -8.21 13.07 8.54
C GLN A 89 -8.63 14.40 9.19
N PRO A 90 -8.66 14.48 10.54
CA PRO A 90 -9.02 15.71 11.25
C PRO A 90 -8.12 16.92 10.93
N ASP A 91 -6.87 16.69 10.55
CA ASP A 91 -5.91 17.72 10.12
C ASP A 91 -6.09 18.15 8.65
N GLY A 92 -7.08 17.59 7.95
CA GLY A 92 -7.40 17.87 6.56
C GLY A 92 -6.61 17.05 5.54
N THR A 93 -5.66 16.21 5.97
CA THR A 93 -4.91 15.32 5.07
C THR A 93 -5.75 14.13 4.62
N TRP A 94 -5.39 13.50 3.51
CA TRP A 94 -6.02 12.27 3.04
C TRP A 94 -5.07 11.08 3.23
N ALA A 95 -5.60 10.01 3.82
CA ALA A 95 -4.88 8.77 4.06
C ALA A 95 -5.83 7.57 3.92
N ASN A 96 -5.31 6.34 3.85
CA ASN A 96 -6.19 5.17 3.87
C ASN A 96 -6.85 5.02 5.25
N SER A 97 -8.17 4.87 5.28
CA SER A 97 -8.98 4.58 6.45
C SER A 97 -8.79 3.12 6.87
N GLY A 98 -7.96 2.90 7.88
CA GLY A 98 -7.63 1.57 8.38
C GLY A 98 -6.45 1.59 9.34
N ARG A 99 -5.75 0.46 9.47
CA ARG A 99 -4.59 0.29 10.36
C ARG A 99 -3.36 1.04 9.81
N TYR A 100 -3.37 2.37 9.83
CA TYR A 100 -2.28 3.27 9.43
C TYR A 100 -1.69 3.07 8.02
N TYR A 101 -2.34 2.28 7.17
CA TYR A 101 -1.89 2.14 5.80
C TYR A 101 -2.17 3.44 5.05
N GLY A 102 -1.32 3.86 4.12
CA GLY A 102 -1.35 5.21 3.57
C GLY A 102 0.05 5.70 3.18
N ARG A 103 0.28 7.01 3.28
CA ARG A 103 1.54 7.63 2.82
C ARG A 103 2.80 7.10 3.52
N ASP A 104 2.66 6.66 4.77
CA ASP A 104 3.79 6.34 5.64
C ASP A 104 3.90 4.84 5.98
N TRP A 105 2.92 4.03 5.59
CA TRP A 105 2.92 2.59 5.86
C TRP A 105 2.03 1.83 4.88
N CYS A 106 2.36 0.57 4.56
CA CYS A 106 1.53 -0.27 3.69
C CYS A 106 1.51 -1.73 4.17
N LEU A 107 0.59 -2.52 3.61
CA LEU A 107 0.43 -3.94 3.95
C LEU A 107 1.71 -4.75 3.67
N ALA A 108 2.33 -4.56 2.50
CA ALA A 108 3.59 -5.20 2.13
C ALA A 108 4.71 -4.97 3.16
N LEU A 109 4.82 -3.74 3.70
CA LEU A 109 5.80 -3.42 4.75
C LEU A 109 5.49 -4.11 6.07
N ALA A 110 4.21 -4.18 6.47
CA ALA A 110 3.80 -4.88 7.68
C ALA A 110 4.15 -6.37 7.61
N LEU A 111 3.84 -7.03 6.50
CA LEU A 111 4.17 -8.45 6.28
C LEU A 111 5.69 -8.64 6.22
N THR A 112 6.40 -7.78 5.51
CA THR A 112 7.86 -7.86 5.38
C THR A 112 8.57 -7.63 6.71
N SER A 113 8.09 -6.72 7.57
CA SER A 113 8.66 -6.52 8.92
C SER A 113 8.49 -7.77 9.79
N THR A 114 7.38 -8.51 9.61
CA THR A 114 7.14 -9.76 10.33
C THR A 114 8.15 -10.82 9.90
N HIS A 115 8.41 -10.97 8.59
CA HIS A 115 9.41 -11.93 8.09
C HIS A 115 10.84 -11.51 8.48
N ALA A 116 11.15 -10.22 8.37
CA ALA A 116 12.46 -9.67 8.73
C ALA A 116 12.81 -9.89 10.21
N SER A 117 11.81 -9.96 11.11
CA SER A 117 12.05 -10.31 12.52
C SER A 117 12.58 -11.73 12.74
N GLN A 118 12.44 -12.62 11.75
CA GLN A 118 13.04 -13.96 11.72
C GLN A 118 14.49 -13.95 11.20
N GLY A 119 14.99 -12.79 10.76
CA GLY A 119 16.31 -12.57 10.19
C GLY A 119 16.23 -12.14 8.72
N LEU A 120 17.06 -11.17 8.32
CA LEU A 120 17.01 -10.60 6.96
C LEU A 120 17.30 -11.63 5.83
N HIS A 121 17.94 -12.75 6.14
CA HIS A 121 18.22 -13.83 5.19
C HIS A 121 16.95 -14.59 4.75
N THR A 122 15.83 -14.41 5.44
CA THR A 122 14.54 -15.01 5.09
C THR A 122 13.78 -14.22 4.02
N LEU A 123 14.27 -13.02 3.68
CA LEU A 123 13.60 -12.12 2.74
C LEU A 123 13.90 -12.52 1.30
N HIS A 124 12.84 -12.50 0.47
CA HIS A 124 13.00 -12.62 -0.98
C HIS A 124 13.65 -11.36 -1.55
N SER A 125 14.34 -11.47 -2.69
CA SER A 125 15.05 -10.36 -3.34
C SER A 125 14.18 -9.11 -3.56
N GLY A 126 12.91 -9.30 -3.94
CA GLY A 126 11.93 -8.22 -4.06
C GLY A 126 11.68 -7.47 -2.75
N GLN A 127 11.60 -8.17 -1.61
CA GLN A 127 11.44 -7.55 -0.30
C GLN A 127 12.69 -6.78 0.12
N THR A 128 13.88 -7.32 -0.15
CA THR A 128 15.15 -6.63 0.09
C THR A 128 15.24 -5.35 -0.75
N ARG A 129 14.86 -5.42 -2.03
CA ARG A 129 14.83 -4.27 -2.95
C ARG A 129 13.85 -3.20 -2.44
N MET A 130 12.64 -3.59 -2.05
CA MET A 130 11.65 -2.69 -1.44
C MET A 130 12.24 -1.96 -0.22
N ILE A 131 12.85 -2.69 0.73
CA ILE A 131 13.45 -2.11 1.94
C ILE A 131 14.59 -1.12 1.60
N SER A 132 15.38 -1.41 0.57
CA SER A 132 16.51 -0.56 0.17
C SER A 132 16.11 0.81 -0.38
N ARG A 133 14.86 0.93 -0.84
CA ARG A 133 14.31 2.15 -1.48
C ARG A 133 13.44 2.99 -0.55
N LEU A 134 13.26 2.54 0.69
CA LEU A 134 12.40 3.26 1.64
C LEU A 134 12.97 4.64 1.95
N ARG A 135 12.06 5.61 2.07
CA ARG A 135 12.40 6.92 2.62
C ARG A 135 12.92 6.75 4.06
N PRO A 136 13.86 7.60 4.53
CA PRO A 136 14.49 7.44 5.83
C PRO A 136 13.50 7.28 6.99
N GLU A 137 12.42 8.06 7.00
CA GLU A 137 11.40 8.04 8.06
C GLU A 137 10.60 6.73 8.07
N ILE A 138 10.31 6.16 6.90
CA ILE A 138 9.62 4.86 6.78
C ILE A 138 10.58 3.72 7.13
N ARG A 139 11.84 3.84 6.73
CA ARG A 139 12.89 2.87 7.07
C ARG A 139 13.09 2.78 8.59
N ALA A 140 13.17 3.91 9.28
CA ALA A 140 13.29 3.94 10.74
C ALA A 140 12.12 3.24 11.43
N ARG A 141 10.88 3.53 10.99
CA ARG A 141 9.68 2.85 11.49
C ARG A 141 9.70 1.34 11.22
N PHE A 142 10.16 0.94 10.04
CA PHE A 142 10.31 -0.47 9.69
C PHE A 142 11.27 -1.19 10.64
N GLU A 143 12.44 -0.60 10.88
CA GLU A 143 13.45 -1.17 11.80
C GLU A 143 12.93 -1.27 13.24
N GLU A 144 12.20 -0.26 13.71
CA GLU A 144 11.58 -0.27 15.04
C GLU A 144 10.62 -1.45 15.19
N LEU A 145 9.74 -1.68 14.21
CA LEU A 145 8.77 -2.78 14.23
C LEU A 145 9.43 -4.16 14.14
N VAL A 146 10.51 -4.28 13.37
CA VAL A 146 11.33 -5.51 13.33
C VAL A 146 11.92 -5.77 14.71
N ALA A 147 12.56 -4.79 15.34
CA ALA A 147 13.18 -4.93 16.65
C ALA A 147 12.16 -5.28 17.75
N GLN A 148 11.00 -4.61 17.78
CA GLN A 148 9.92 -4.92 18.72
C GLN A 148 9.41 -6.36 18.57
N SER A 149 9.29 -6.84 17.33
CA SER A 149 8.81 -8.18 17.04
C SER A 149 9.83 -9.25 17.45
N THR A 150 11.12 -9.00 17.19
CA THR A 150 12.22 -9.87 17.63
C THR A 150 12.26 -9.97 19.16
N ALA A 151 12.22 -8.84 19.88
CA ALA A 151 12.23 -8.83 21.34
C ALA A 151 11.03 -9.56 21.96
N ARG A 152 9.85 -9.44 21.36
CA ARG A 152 8.64 -10.17 21.81
C ARG A 152 8.81 -11.68 21.65
N ARG A 153 9.42 -12.13 20.54
CA ARG A 153 9.67 -13.55 20.30
C ARG A 153 10.66 -14.11 21.31
N GLU A 154 11.79 -13.43 21.50
CA GLU A 154 12.81 -13.81 22.48
C GLU A 154 12.21 -13.92 23.89
N SER A 155 11.37 -12.96 24.29
CA SER A 155 10.67 -13.00 25.59
C SER A 155 9.69 -14.19 25.71
N MET A 156 9.09 -14.64 24.61
CA MET A 156 8.17 -15.78 24.61
C MET A 156 8.93 -17.10 24.67
N GLU A 157 10.09 -17.19 24.00
CA GLU A 157 11.00 -18.33 24.04
C GLU A 157 11.55 -18.51 25.47
N THR A 158 12.04 -17.45 26.12
CA THR A 158 12.54 -17.52 27.51
C THR A 158 11.45 -17.95 28.51
N ASN A 159 10.21 -17.48 28.35
CA ASN A 159 9.10 -17.87 29.22
C ASN A 159 8.65 -19.33 29.01
N THR A 160 8.91 -19.90 27.83
CA THR A 160 8.58 -21.29 27.52
C THR A 160 9.64 -22.25 28.08
N GLU A 161 10.91 -21.83 28.09
CA GLU A 161 12.01 -22.60 28.67
C GLU A 161 11.93 -22.65 30.21
N ASP A 162 11.51 -21.57 30.88
CA ASP A 162 11.35 -21.52 32.34
C ASP A 162 10.08 -22.23 32.86
N GLY A 163 9.09 -22.47 31.99
CA GLY A 163 7.83 -23.15 32.35
C GLY A 163 7.85 -24.68 32.20
N GLY A 164 8.95 -25.23 31.67
CA GLY A 164 9.06 -26.61 31.21
C GLY A 164 9.81 -27.58 32.11
N LEU A 165 9.84 -27.40 33.43
CA LEU A 165 10.37 -28.39 34.39
C LEU A 165 9.63 -28.30 35.73
N LYS A 166 8.48 -28.99 35.83
CA LYS A 166 7.95 -29.54 37.08
C LYS A 166 7.30 -30.90 36.82
#